data_AF-A0A933G534-F1
#
_entry.id   AF-A0A933G534-F1
#
_cell.length_a   1.000
_cell.length_b   1.000
_cell.length_c   1.000
_cell.angle_alpha   90.00
_cell.angle_beta   90.00
_cell.angle_gamma   90.00
#
_symmetry.space_group_name_H-M   'P 1'
#
loop_
_entity.id
_entity.type
_entity.pdbx_description
1 polymer ?
#
loop_
_entity_poly.entity_id
_entity_poly.type
_entity_poly.pdbx_seq_one_letter_code
_entity_poly.pdbx_strand_id
1 'polypeptide(L)'
;MKRQAGKVSVRVPHGLRWRGTVVWLAASLLLTVLCLPLLDTVIEQVRLMVPSLDPAPGEAAAIQAAHRAWQADRRTRDAMTQFHVLTRRDPTDDELGSWLEASPDNALPILADLLVRLRRSGIGPSSQPASASQPAIDDQVAGLLQQLENGPPLRPMVARLRTVFVAALRDRALSARRAEVLFDAVRWSSPLVDYRPIVREAADRLMALGGEYRRQSRPADARRAYAGGIRVLTDAVEDSPLPDVALLVAARLPAAIHELQAAGGAKPDQAEAAIRHLQQFRQEWMEPGIDDVALLPAIAEPAVAAEFQREAVGALVAAVGVLAGGGLLLLVCLALIVVVLVRQRMGDVPLVWLWQGAGAFIAPGIVVAAAVVPVLLLAGGSLPFVWLFSGRSLGPLMLAPMNLLVVWMLAVRICLRPGPPFERAVVPLPAVLGGVLFALIVAVFAWTYLPVRPEAWRPPADVQVFRRVGTVAGLACILVLMTWTVWGWWRRRRAGLPAGAWARAGLAVASSSLGVLLLFAVIALGVDHRRDARHEAAFARAAADPIADRLGPQWWSAYFAPARALASAHSSSQP
;
A
#
# COMPACT_ATOMS: atom_id res chain seq x y z
N MET A 1 -72.83 -25.53 -1.61
CA MET A 1 -71.73 -26.19 -2.34
C MET A 1 -70.39 -25.70 -1.78
N LYS A 2 -69.72 -26.48 -0.93
CA LYS A 2 -68.36 -26.20 -0.43
C LYS A 2 -67.35 -26.71 -1.46
N ARG A 3 -66.64 -25.80 -2.15
CA ARG A 3 -65.52 -26.16 -3.03
C ARG A 3 -64.37 -26.71 -2.17
N GLN A 4 -64.16 -28.03 -2.21
CA GLN A 4 -62.91 -28.64 -1.79
C GLN A 4 -61.81 -28.18 -2.76
N ALA A 5 -60.98 -27.24 -2.33
CA ALA A 5 -59.73 -26.94 -3.00
C ALA A 5 -58.81 -28.15 -2.84
N GLY A 6 -58.74 -28.98 -3.89
CA GLY A 6 -57.79 -30.07 -3.99
C GLY A 6 -56.37 -29.53 -3.86
N LYS A 7 -55.71 -29.82 -2.73
CA LYS A 7 -54.27 -29.65 -2.57
C LYS A 7 -53.60 -30.59 -3.56
N VAL A 8 -53.22 -30.09 -4.72
CA VAL A 8 -52.32 -30.80 -5.64
C VAL A 8 -50.96 -30.90 -4.96
N SER A 9 -50.75 -31.99 -4.22
CA SER A 9 -49.44 -32.32 -3.67
C SER A 9 -48.59 -32.88 -4.80
N VAL A 10 -47.81 -32.02 -5.46
CA VAL A 10 -46.75 -32.46 -6.36
C VAL A 10 -45.72 -33.21 -5.51
N ARG A 11 -45.79 -34.55 -5.48
CA ARG A 11 -44.76 -35.40 -4.89
C ARG A 11 -43.55 -35.37 -5.80
N VAL A 12 -42.60 -34.49 -5.48
CA VAL A 12 -41.27 -34.52 -6.11
C VAL A 12 -40.60 -35.85 -5.73
N PRO A 13 -40.19 -36.69 -6.70
CA PRO A 13 -39.64 -38.02 -6.43
C PRO A 13 -38.37 -37.96 -5.56
N HIS A 14 -38.32 -38.83 -4.54
CA HIS A 14 -37.29 -38.83 -3.49
C HIS A 14 -35.85 -38.93 -4.00
N GLY A 15 -35.61 -39.54 -5.17
CA GLY A 15 -34.27 -39.67 -5.77
C GLY A 15 -33.66 -38.35 -6.27
N LEU A 16 -34.47 -37.32 -6.56
CA LEU A 16 -33.95 -36.04 -7.07
C LEU A 16 -33.31 -35.17 -5.98
N ARG A 17 -33.71 -35.37 -4.71
CA ARG A 17 -33.31 -34.49 -3.58
C ARG A 17 -31.92 -34.79 -3.03
N TRP A 18 -31.53 -36.06 -2.95
CA TRP A 18 -30.16 -36.45 -2.55
C TRP A 18 -29.14 -36.12 -3.65
N ARG A 19 -29.52 -36.36 -4.92
CA ARG A 19 -28.69 -35.99 -6.08
C ARG A 19 -28.37 -34.49 -6.10
N GLY A 20 -29.33 -33.63 -5.77
CA GLY A 20 -29.10 -32.19 -5.64
C GLY A 20 -28.03 -31.82 -4.61
N THR A 21 -28.11 -32.35 -3.38
CA THR A 21 -27.10 -32.09 -2.34
C THR A 21 -25.72 -32.60 -2.71
N VAL A 22 -25.63 -33.79 -3.33
CA VAL A 22 -24.36 -34.36 -3.81
C VAL A 22 -23.76 -33.52 -4.94
N VAL A 23 -24.59 -33.05 -5.88
CA VAL A 23 -24.15 -32.14 -6.96
C VAL A 23 -23.63 -30.83 -6.39
N TRP A 24 -24.33 -30.23 -5.42
CA TRP A 24 -23.86 -29.01 -4.75
C TRP A 24 -22.56 -29.25 -3.99
N LEU A 25 -22.42 -30.39 -3.31
CA LEU A 25 -21.18 -30.72 -2.59
C LEU A 25 -20.01 -30.92 -3.56
N ALA A 26 -20.22 -31.64 -4.66
CA ALA A 26 -19.21 -31.84 -5.69
C ALA A 26 -18.81 -30.51 -6.34
N ALA A 27 -19.79 -29.64 -6.65
CA ALA A 27 -19.54 -28.31 -7.18
C ALA A 27 -18.77 -27.43 -6.18
N SER A 28 -19.12 -27.46 -4.88
CA SER A 28 -18.39 -26.73 -3.84
C SER A 28 -16.97 -27.26 -3.65
N LEU A 29 -16.75 -28.58 -3.71
CA LEU A 29 -15.40 -29.16 -3.63
C LEU A 29 -14.56 -28.75 -4.84
N LEU A 30 -15.13 -28.80 -6.05
CA LEU A 30 -14.47 -28.32 -7.27
C LEU A 30 -14.10 -26.83 -7.15
N LEU A 31 -15.04 -26.00 -6.71
CA LEU A 31 -14.81 -24.57 -6.46
C LEU A 31 -13.74 -24.33 -5.38
N THR A 32 -13.68 -25.18 -4.35
CA THR A 32 -12.64 -25.11 -3.31
C THR A 32 -11.26 -25.37 -3.90
N VAL A 33 -11.14 -26.40 -4.76
CA VAL A 33 -9.88 -26.70 -5.48
C VAL A 33 -9.49 -25.54 -6.40
N LEU A 34 -10.46 -24.92 -7.09
CA LEU A 34 -10.21 -23.73 -7.91
C LEU A 34 -9.78 -22.50 -7.09
N CYS A 35 -10.14 -22.43 -5.81
CA CYS A 35 -9.71 -21.35 -4.91
C CYS A 35 -8.29 -21.55 -4.34
N LEU A 36 -7.71 -22.76 -4.39
CA LEU A 36 -6.35 -23.01 -3.88
C LEU A 36 -5.27 -22.15 -4.57
N PRO A 37 -5.15 -22.09 -5.91
CA PRO A 37 -4.15 -21.22 -6.55
C PRO A 37 -4.40 -19.73 -6.26
N LEU A 38 -5.65 -19.33 -5.98
CA LEU A 38 -5.97 -17.95 -5.59
C LEU A 38 -5.59 -17.66 -4.13
N LEU A 39 -5.52 -18.68 -3.27
CA LEU A 39 -4.98 -18.53 -1.92
C LEU A 39 -3.46 -18.31 -1.97
N ASP A 40 -2.77 -19.00 -2.89
CA ASP A 40 -1.35 -18.78 -3.13
C ASP A 40 -1.08 -17.34 -3.59
N THR A 41 -1.93 -16.75 -4.45
CA THR A 41 -1.79 -15.34 -4.84
C THR A 41 -1.97 -14.39 -3.65
N VAL A 42 -2.90 -14.67 -2.73
CA VAL A 42 -3.09 -13.88 -1.51
C VAL A 42 -1.87 -13.95 -0.59
N ILE A 43 -1.27 -15.14 -0.45
CA ILE A 43 -0.05 -15.32 0.34
C ILE A 43 1.12 -14.58 -0.30
N GLU A 44 1.26 -14.66 -1.62
CA GLU A 44 2.28 -13.95 -2.38
C GLU A 44 2.12 -12.42 -2.28
N GLN A 45 0.89 -11.91 -2.41
CA GLN A 45 0.59 -10.50 -2.18
C GLN A 45 1.00 -10.06 -0.78
N VAL A 46 0.61 -10.79 0.27
CA VAL A 46 1.01 -10.46 1.65
C VAL A 46 2.54 -10.44 1.80
N ARG A 47 3.25 -11.36 1.14
CA ARG A 47 4.73 -11.37 1.11
C ARG A 47 5.30 -10.17 0.36
N LEU A 48 4.66 -9.70 -0.70
CA LEU A 48 5.05 -8.47 -1.41
C LEU A 48 4.70 -7.21 -0.61
N MET A 49 3.67 -7.28 0.24
CA MET A 49 3.28 -6.17 1.12
C MET A 49 4.22 -5.97 2.30
N VAL A 50 4.78 -7.05 2.84
CA VAL A 50 5.77 -7.01 3.92
C VAL A 50 7.16 -6.97 3.29
N PRO A 51 7.89 -5.85 3.31
CA PRO A 51 9.23 -5.80 2.75
C PRO A 51 10.14 -6.73 3.54
N SER A 52 10.33 -7.96 3.04
CA SER A 52 11.44 -8.80 3.45
C SER A 52 12.69 -8.23 2.78
N LEU A 53 13.64 -7.81 3.62
CA LEU A 53 14.94 -7.30 3.18
C LEU A 53 15.83 -8.42 2.62
N ASP A 54 15.51 -9.68 2.92
CA ASP A 54 16.24 -10.82 2.39
C ASP A 54 15.79 -11.13 0.95
N PRO A 55 16.71 -11.14 -0.02
CA PRO A 55 16.35 -11.44 -1.40
C PRO A 55 15.90 -12.90 -1.54
N ALA A 56 14.76 -13.11 -2.19
CA ALA A 56 14.24 -14.45 -2.45
C ALA A 56 15.18 -15.24 -3.38
N PRO A 57 15.14 -16.59 -3.37
CA PRO A 57 15.88 -17.42 -4.31
C PRO A 57 15.53 -17.04 -5.75
N GLY A 58 16.50 -16.49 -6.49
CA GLY A 58 16.29 -15.96 -7.86
C GLY A 58 16.43 -14.43 -7.98
N GLU A 59 16.16 -13.68 -6.91
CA GLU A 59 16.31 -12.22 -6.90
C GLU A 59 17.77 -11.81 -7.00
N ALA A 60 18.70 -12.57 -6.41
CA ALA A 60 20.14 -12.31 -6.54
C ALA A 60 20.60 -12.31 -8.01
N ALA A 61 20.08 -13.23 -8.83
CA ALA A 61 20.40 -13.28 -10.26
C ALA A 61 19.78 -12.10 -11.02
N ALA A 62 18.57 -11.68 -10.65
CA ALA A 62 17.92 -10.50 -11.20
C ALA A 62 18.69 -9.21 -10.83
N ILE A 63 19.10 -9.06 -9.57
CA ILE A 63 19.94 -7.95 -9.09
C ILE A 63 21.26 -7.92 -9.85
N GLN A 64 21.95 -9.06 -10.03
CA GLN A 64 23.17 -9.12 -10.84
C GLN A 64 22.94 -8.75 -12.31
N ALA A 65 21.80 -9.15 -12.90
CA ALA A 65 21.43 -8.75 -14.25
C ALA A 65 21.18 -7.24 -14.34
N ALA A 66 20.49 -6.66 -13.36
CA ALA A 66 20.25 -5.22 -13.28
C ALA A 66 21.54 -4.42 -13.10
N HIS A 67 22.48 -4.91 -12.28
CA HIS A 67 23.82 -4.33 -12.18
C HIS A 67 24.56 -4.35 -13.52
N ARG A 68 24.50 -5.46 -14.27
CA ARG A 68 25.09 -5.55 -15.61
C ARG A 68 24.42 -4.60 -16.61
N ALA A 69 23.10 -4.47 -16.56
CA ALA A 69 22.36 -3.56 -17.43
C ALA A 69 22.76 -2.10 -17.19
N TRP A 70 22.84 -1.68 -15.92
CA TRP A 70 23.34 -0.34 -15.58
C TRP A 70 24.81 -0.15 -15.99
N GLN A 71 25.68 -1.16 -15.79
CA GLN A 71 27.08 -1.08 -16.18
C GLN A 71 27.25 -0.99 -17.70
N ALA A 72 26.29 -1.49 -18.46
CA ALA A 72 26.24 -1.38 -19.92
C ALA A 72 25.72 0.00 -20.39
N ASP A 73 24.96 0.74 -19.57
CA ASP A 73 24.55 2.10 -19.90
C ASP A 73 25.72 3.07 -19.75
N ARG A 74 26.40 3.32 -20.87
CA ARG A 74 27.61 4.15 -20.93
C ARG A 74 27.42 5.52 -20.30
N ARG A 75 26.31 6.20 -20.56
CA ARG A 75 26.05 7.57 -20.04
C ARG A 75 26.02 7.60 -18.53
N THR A 76 25.24 6.71 -17.92
CA THR A 76 25.13 6.66 -16.48
C THR A 76 26.42 6.16 -15.83
N ARG A 77 27.05 5.12 -16.38
CA ARG A 77 28.33 4.60 -15.89
C ARG A 77 29.42 5.66 -15.92
N ASP A 78 29.55 6.40 -17.02
CA ASP A 78 30.61 7.40 -17.20
C ASP A 78 30.42 8.56 -16.19
N ALA A 79 29.20 9.10 -16.05
CA ALA A 79 28.91 10.13 -15.04
C ALA A 79 29.23 9.68 -13.60
N MET A 80 28.87 8.44 -13.27
CA MET A 80 29.08 7.88 -11.92
C MET A 80 30.56 7.59 -11.65
N THR A 81 31.31 7.21 -12.69
CA THR A 81 32.77 7.08 -12.61
C THR A 81 33.42 8.44 -12.37
N GLN A 82 32.94 9.50 -13.02
CA GLN A 82 33.44 10.87 -12.80
C GLN A 82 33.24 11.33 -11.36
N PHE A 83 32.03 11.14 -10.79
CA PHE A 83 31.80 11.44 -9.37
C PHE A 83 32.69 10.61 -8.44
N HIS A 84 32.85 9.32 -8.72
CA HIS A 84 33.71 8.45 -7.93
C HIS A 84 35.17 8.91 -7.93
N VAL A 85 35.68 9.33 -9.09
CA VAL A 85 37.03 9.90 -9.22
C VAL A 85 37.11 11.18 -8.39
N LEU A 86 36.18 12.13 -8.58
CA LEU A 86 36.16 13.43 -7.87
C LEU A 86 36.08 13.29 -6.35
N THR A 87 35.43 12.24 -5.83
CA THR A 87 35.35 11.96 -4.39
C THR A 87 36.67 11.44 -3.82
N ARG A 88 37.47 10.75 -4.64
CA ARG A 88 38.74 10.13 -4.19
C ARG A 88 39.97 10.97 -4.47
N ARG A 89 40.00 11.70 -5.59
CA ARG A 89 41.12 12.51 -6.04
C ARG A 89 40.69 13.59 -7.02
N ASP A 90 41.61 14.48 -7.34
CA ASP A 90 41.43 15.38 -8.48
C ASP A 90 41.74 14.63 -9.79
N PRO A 91 40.90 14.76 -10.84
CA PRO A 91 41.24 14.30 -12.18
C PRO A 91 42.43 15.05 -12.76
N THR A 92 43.12 14.39 -13.68
CA THR A 92 44.18 14.99 -14.51
C THR A 92 43.58 15.83 -15.63
N ASP A 93 44.36 16.75 -16.20
CA ASP A 93 43.87 17.64 -17.27
C ASP A 93 43.48 16.83 -18.53
N ASP A 94 44.20 15.74 -18.83
CA ASP A 94 43.85 14.80 -19.90
C ASP A 94 42.52 14.09 -19.65
N GLU A 95 42.25 13.67 -18.39
CA GLU A 95 40.97 13.07 -18.01
C GLU A 95 39.83 14.09 -18.19
N LEU A 96 40.01 15.33 -17.73
CA LEU A 96 39.02 16.40 -17.89
C LEU A 96 38.70 16.69 -19.36
N GLY A 97 39.73 16.77 -20.22
CA GLY A 97 39.57 16.91 -21.66
C GLY A 97 38.76 15.76 -22.27
N SER A 98 39.11 14.52 -21.92
CA SER A 98 38.39 13.32 -22.40
C SER A 98 36.92 13.28 -21.93
N TRP A 99 36.63 13.76 -20.72
CA TRP A 99 35.28 13.78 -20.17
C TRP A 99 34.41 14.82 -20.88
N LEU A 100 34.98 15.98 -21.20
CA LEU A 100 34.28 17.04 -21.92
C LEU A 100 33.89 16.59 -23.33
N GLU A 101 34.79 15.89 -24.03
CA GLU A 101 34.50 15.31 -25.36
C GLU A 101 33.46 14.19 -25.29
N ALA A 102 33.48 13.37 -24.23
CA ALA A 102 32.60 12.22 -24.09
C ALA A 102 31.17 12.57 -23.67
N SER A 103 30.91 13.76 -23.11
CA SER A 103 29.61 14.13 -22.52
C SER A 103 29.20 15.57 -22.82
N PRO A 104 28.96 15.92 -24.10
CA PRO A 104 28.61 17.29 -24.49
C PRO A 104 27.23 17.75 -23.99
N ASP A 105 26.37 16.82 -23.55
CA ASP A 105 25.02 17.08 -23.04
C ASP A 105 24.94 17.17 -21.50
N ASN A 106 26.09 17.18 -20.80
CA ASN A 106 26.16 17.22 -19.34
C ASN A 106 27.21 18.25 -18.87
N ALA A 107 26.86 19.11 -17.92
CA ALA A 107 27.83 20.07 -17.36
C ALA A 107 28.81 19.45 -16.34
N LEU A 108 28.69 18.15 -16.04
CA LEU A 108 29.57 17.49 -15.07
C LEU A 108 31.08 17.66 -15.37
N PRO A 109 31.59 17.55 -16.61
CA PRO A 109 33.00 17.79 -16.90
C PRO A 109 33.44 19.25 -16.63
N ILE A 110 32.58 20.22 -16.95
CA ILE A 110 32.81 21.65 -16.69
C ILE A 110 32.87 21.89 -15.18
N LEU A 111 31.93 21.30 -14.43
CA LEU A 111 31.89 21.37 -12.98
C LEU A 111 33.11 20.69 -12.34
N ALA A 112 33.57 19.57 -12.91
CA ALA A 112 34.74 18.84 -12.44
C ALA A 112 36.01 19.69 -12.56
N ASP A 113 36.25 20.29 -13.74
CA ASP A 113 37.40 21.18 -13.96
C ASP A 113 37.36 22.40 -13.02
N LEU A 114 36.19 23.02 -12.92
CA LEU A 114 35.96 24.14 -12.00
C LEU A 114 36.23 23.74 -10.54
N LEU A 115 35.74 22.59 -10.10
CA LEU A 115 35.94 22.10 -8.73
C LEU A 115 37.42 21.84 -8.43
N VAL A 116 38.16 21.22 -9.35
CA VAL A 116 39.61 20.98 -9.21
C VAL A 116 40.37 22.30 -9.05
N ARG A 117 40.04 23.30 -9.86
CA ARG A 117 40.67 24.62 -9.78
C ARG A 117 40.34 25.32 -8.46
N LEU A 118 39.10 25.21 -7.98
CA LEU A 118 38.70 25.76 -6.68
C LEU A 118 39.35 25.03 -5.50
N ARG A 119 39.61 23.72 -5.63
CA ARG A 119 40.39 22.95 -4.66
C ARG A 119 41.84 23.42 -4.61
N ARG A 120 42.49 23.55 -5.78
CA ARG A 120 43.88 24.01 -5.92
C ARG A 120 44.09 25.45 -5.46
N SER A 121 43.10 26.33 -5.65
CA SER A 121 43.16 27.72 -5.18
C SER A 121 42.92 27.88 -3.67
N GLY A 122 42.58 26.81 -2.95
CA GLY A 122 42.33 26.87 -1.51
C GLY A 122 41.02 27.58 -1.12
N ILE A 123 40.15 27.90 -2.07
CA ILE A 123 38.85 28.53 -1.82
C ILE A 123 37.89 27.49 -1.26
N GLY A 124 37.53 27.59 0.03
CA GLY A 124 36.69 26.61 0.72
C GLY A 124 35.76 27.22 1.78
N PRO A 125 34.75 26.46 2.25
CA PRO A 125 33.75 26.96 3.20
C PRO A 125 34.30 27.30 4.59
N SER A 126 35.48 26.79 4.94
CA SER A 126 36.14 26.97 6.25
C SER A 126 37.44 27.78 6.18
N SER A 127 37.74 28.44 5.05
CA SER A 127 38.94 29.26 4.95
C SER A 127 38.83 30.46 5.91
N GLN A 128 39.46 30.34 7.10
CA GLN A 128 40.01 31.49 7.80
C GLN A 128 40.82 32.32 6.80
N PRO A 129 40.82 33.66 6.90
CA PRO A 129 41.54 34.50 5.94
C PRO A 129 43.01 34.06 5.91
N ALA A 130 43.39 33.33 4.85
CA ALA A 130 44.75 32.87 4.67
C ALA A 130 45.64 34.10 4.52
N SER A 131 46.72 34.17 5.31
CA SER A 131 47.71 35.23 5.23
C SER A 131 48.17 35.48 3.78
N ALA A 132 47.86 36.67 3.29
CA ALA A 132 48.58 37.55 2.36
C ALA A 132 49.12 37.04 1.00
N SER A 133 49.11 35.74 0.69
CA SER A 133 49.35 35.27 -0.69
C SER A 133 48.00 34.92 -1.31
N GLN A 134 47.30 35.96 -1.78
CA GLN A 134 46.05 35.83 -2.54
C GLN A 134 46.31 34.93 -3.75
N PRO A 135 45.62 33.78 -3.87
CA PRO A 135 45.66 33.03 -5.12
C PRO A 135 45.04 33.93 -6.19
N ALA A 136 45.81 34.25 -7.24
CA ALA A 136 45.27 34.90 -8.41
C ALA A 136 44.11 34.04 -8.92
N ILE A 137 42.88 34.52 -8.78
CA ILE A 137 41.73 33.83 -9.33
C ILE A 137 41.86 33.93 -10.85
N ASP A 138 42.37 32.84 -11.41
CA ASP A 138 42.76 32.69 -12.82
C ASP A 138 41.59 33.01 -13.77
N ASP A 139 41.88 33.67 -14.90
CA ASP A 139 40.91 33.95 -15.96
C ASP A 139 40.21 32.67 -16.45
N GLN A 140 40.88 31.52 -16.28
CA GLN A 140 40.33 30.19 -16.55
C GLN A 140 39.11 29.86 -15.67
N VAL A 141 39.08 30.27 -14.39
CA VAL A 141 37.93 30.07 -13.50
C VAL A 141 36.72 30.89 -13.97
N ALA A 142 36.95 32.13 -14.41
CA ALA A 142 35.90 32.97 -14.95
C ALA A 142 35.33 32.40 -16.26
N GLY A 143 36.19 31.88 -17.13
CA GLY A 143 35.78 31.17 -18.34
C GLY A 143 34.92 29.93 -18.06
N LEU A 144 35.30 29.11 -17.09
CA LEU A 144 34.53 27.92 -16.68
C LEU A 144 33.19 28.28 -16.02
N LEU A 145 33.13 29.37 -15.24
CA LEU A 145 31.85 29.88 -14.72
C LEU A 145 30.91 30.29 -15.86
N GLN A 146 31.42 30.98 -16.87
CA GLN A 146 30.64 31.37 -18.04
C GLN A 146 30.18 30.16 -18.86
N GLN A 147 31.03 29.13 -18.99
CA GLN A 147 30.64 27.87 -19.62
C GLN A 147 29.60 27.12 -18.80
N LEU A 148 29.71 27.09 -17.48
CA LEU A 148 28.71 26.49 -16.60
C LEU A 148 27.37 27.25 -16.68
N GLU A 149 27.40 28.57 -16.80
CA GLU A 149 26.23 29.44 -16.94
C GLU A 149 25.50 29.26 -18.28
N ASN A 150 26.23 29.01 -19.37
CA ASN A 150 25.65 28.89 -20.71
C ASN A 150 25.55 27.45 -21.23
N GLY A 151 26.16 26.50 -20.52
CA GLY A 151 26.29 25.11 -20.92
C GLY A 151 25.03 24.27 -20.69
N PRO A 152 25.12 22.94 -20.91
CA PRO A 152 24.05 22.00 -20.59
C PRO A 152 23.77 21.93 -19.07
N PRO A 153 22.62 21.40 -18.61
CA PRO A 153 22.37 21.20 -17.19
C PRO A 153 23.30 20.13 -16.59
N LEU A 154 23.60 20.25 -15.31
CA LEU A 154 24.30 19.20 -14.56
C LEU A 154 23.37 17.99 -14.38
N ARG A 155 23.79 16.83 -14.88
CA ARG A 155 23.01 15.59 -14.79
C ARG A 155 23.77 14.51 -14.03
N PRO A 156 23.46 14.29 -12.73
CA PRO A 156 23.98 13.16 -11.97
C PRO A 156 23.64 11.78 -12.56
N MET A 157 22.63 11.68 -13.42
CA MET A 157 22.10 10.47 -14.05
C MET A 157 21.40 9.51 -13.06
N VAL A 158 20.87 10.03 -11.96
CA VAL A 158 20.21 9.22 -10.91
C VAL A 158 18.85 8.70 -11.36
N ALA A 159 18.02 9.54 -11.97
CA ALA A 159 16.75 9.10 -12.54
C ALA A 159 16.95 8.04 -13.65
N ARG A 160 17.97 8.22 -14.50
CA ARG A 160 18.32 7.27 -15.57
C ARG A 160 18.81 5.93 -14.99
N LEU A 161 19.69 5.96 -13.98
CA LEU A 161 20.11 4.78 -13.24
C LEU A 161 18.91 3.97 -12.78
N ARG A 162 18.00 4.62 -12.05
CA ARG A 162 16.80 3.99 -11.52
C ARG A 162 16.00 3.34 -12.62
N THR A 163 15.76 4.08 -13.71
CA THR A 163 15.00 3.61 -14.86
C THR A 163 15.61 2.33 -15.47
N VAL A 164 16.92 2.34 -15.74
CA VAL A 164 17.63 1.19 -16.32
C VAL A 164 17.64 -0.01 -15.37
N PHE A 165 17.89 0.23 -14.09
CA PHE A 165 17.98 -0.83 -13.08
C PHE A 165 16.61 -1.49 -12.84
N VAL A 166 15.57 -0.68 -12.61
CA VAL A 166 14.19 -1.16 -12.39
C VAL A 166 13.67 -1.87 -13.64
N ALA A 167 13.92 -1.35 -14.84
CA ALA A 167 13.54 -2.04 -16.09
C ALA A 167 14.19 -3.43 -16.18
N ALA A 168 15.48 -3.54 -15.89
CA ALA A 168 16.19 -4.82 -15.93
C ALA A 168 15.71 -5.83 -14.86
N LEU A 169 15.26 -5.34 -13.69
CA LEU A 169 14.59 -6.20 -12.70
C LEU A 169 13.24 -6.71 -13.21
N ARG A 170 12.44 -5.84 -13.85
CA ARG A 170 11.14 -6.19 -14.42
C ARG A 170 11.24 -7.18 -15.58
N ASP A 171 12.28 -7.07 -16.41
CA ASP A 171 12.58 -8.03 -17.49
C ASP A 171 12.87 -9.45 -16.94
N ARG A 172 13.17 -9.56 -15.65
CA ARG A 172 13.35 -10.83 -14.92
C ARG A 172 12.09 -11.27 -14.18
N ALA A 173 10.93 -10.79 -14.61
CA ALA A 173 9.61 -11.10 -14.07
C ALA A 173 9.41 -10.68 -12.59
N LEU A 174 10.22 -9.74 -12.09
CA LEU A 174 9.92 -9.11 -10.80
C LEU A 174 8.77 -8.11 -10.98
N SER A 175 7.87 -8.06 -9.99
CA SER A 175 6.79 -7.07 -10.00
C SER A 175 7.36 -5.66 -9.91
N ALA A 176 6.61 -4.68 -10.44
CA ALA A 176 7.06 -3.29 -10.46
C ALA A 176 7.36 -2.76 -9.04
N ARG A 177 6.53 -3.17 -8.07
CA ARG A 177 6.72 -2.87 -6.65
C ARG A 177 8.02 -3.47 -6.10
N ARG A 178 8.25 -4.76 -6.32
CA ARG A 178 9.46 -5.43 -5.80
C ARG A 178 10.73 -4.86 -6.43
N ALA A 179 10.67 -4.49 -7.71
CA ALA A 179 11.79 -3.85 -8.39
C ALA A 179 12.19 -2.51 -7.75
N GLU A 180 11.22 -1.67 -7.40
CA GLU A 180 11.48 -0.39 -6.71
C GLU A 180 12.02 -0.60 -5.29
N VAL A 181 11.41 -1.52 -4.51
CA VAL A 181 11.91 -1.86 -3.16
C VAL A 181 13.34 -2.37 -3.21
N LEU A 182 13.68 -3.22 -4.19
CA LEU A 182 15.04 -3.70 -4.37
C LEU A 182 16.01 -2.61 -4.81
N PHE A 183 15.59 -1.66 -5.64
CA PHE A 183 16.42 -0.50 -6.00
C PHE A 183 16.81 0.32 -4.77
N ASP A 184 15.85 0.58 -3.87
CA ASP A 184 16.09 1.34 -2.64
C ASP A 184 16.84 0.52 -1.58
N ALA A 185 16.61 -0.80 -1.51
CA ALA A 185 17.27 -1.70 -0.56
C ALA A 185 18.71 -2.06 -0.95
N VAL A 186 19.02 -2.09 -2.25
CA VAL A 186 20.40 -2.25 -2.72
C VAL A 186 21.19 -1.08 -2.16
N ARG A 187 22.02 -1.36 -1.16
CA ARG A 187 22.97 -0.38 -0.63
C ARG A 187 23.95 -0.06 -1.75
N TRP A 188 23.69 1.03 -2.45
CA TRP A 188 24.58 1.58 -3.45
C TRP A 188 25.87 2.04 -2.78
N SER A 189 26.79 1.10 -2.56
CA SER A 189 27.95 1.28 -1.70
C SER A 189 29.02 2.21 -2.27
N SER A 190 28.78 2.86 -3.41
CA SER A 190 29.67 3.92 -3.92
C SER A 190 28.93 4.91 -4.83
N PRO A 191 28.30 4.53 -5.96
CA PRO A 191 28.02 5.49 -7.03
C PRO A 191 26.95 6.54 -6.67
N LEU A 192 25.84 6.12 -6.07
CA LEU A 192 24.75 7.01 -5.65
C LEU A 192 25.06 7.79 -4.37
N VAL A 193 26.05 7.35 -3.59
CA VAL A 193 26.50 8.09 -2.41
C VAL A 193 27.50 9.17 -2.80
N ASP A 194 28.32 8.92 -3.83
CA ASP A 194 29.46 9.77 -4.21
C ASP A 194 29.06 11.12 -4.83
N TYR A 195 27.92 11.24 -5.53
CA TYR A 195 27.56 12.55 -6.16
C TYR A 195 27.11 13.61 -5.15
N ARG A 196 26.42 13.22 -4.07
CA ARG A 196 25.90 14.14 -3.04
C ARG A 196 26.99 15.01 -2.41
N PRO A 197 28.12 14.47 -1.92
CA PRO A 197 29.20 15.28 -1.36
C PRO A 197 29.85 16.18 -2.41
N ILE A 198 29.98 15.74 -3.67
CA ILE A 198 30.56 16.55 -4.74
C ILE A 198 29.68 17.73 -5.12
N VAL A 199 28.37 17.53 -5.29
CA VAL A 199 27.41 18.62 -5.54
C VAL A 199 27.45 19.62 -4.38
N ARG A 200 27.48 19.11 -3.14
CA ARG A 200 27.58 19.95 -1.94
C ARG A 200 28.89 20.75 -1.91
N GLU A 201 30.02 20.10 -2.14
CA GLU A 201 31.33 20.74 -2.12
C GLU A 201 31.43 21.82 -3.21
N ALA A 202 31.01 21.49 -4.43
CA ALA A 202 31.03 22.44 -5.54
C ALA A 202 30.15 23.66 -5.25
N ALA A 203 28.93 23.47 -4.74
CA ALA A 203 28.07 24.57 -4.33
C ALA A 203 28.71 25.42 -3.22
N ASP A 204 29.19 24.78 -2.14
CA ASP A 204 29.79 25.48 -0.99
C ASP A 204 31.05 26.29 -1.42
N ARG A 205 31.88 25.75 -2.34
CA ARG A 205 33.05 26.47 -2.88
C ARG A 205 32.67 27.60 -3.83
N LEU A 206 31.63 27.44 -4.64
CA LEU A 206 31.09 28.52 -5.49
C LEU A 206 30.55 29.69 -4.66
N MET A 207 29.88 29.40 -3.54
CA MET A 207 29.46 30.43 -2.59
C MET A 207 30.67 31.16 -1.97
N ALA A 208 31.71 30.41 -1.58
CA ALA A 208 32.94 30.99 -1.04
C ALA A 208 33.67 31.87 -2.08
N LEU A 209 33.73 31.41 -3.34
CA LEU A 209 34.28 32.17 -4.46
C LEU A 209 33.52 33.48 -4.69
N GLY A 210 32.19 33.44 -4.65
CA GLY A 210 31.36 34.64 -4.75
C GLY A 210 31.65 35.64 -3.63
N GLY A 211 31.84 35.14 -2.40
CA GLY A 211 32.23 35.96 -1.26
C GLY A 211 33.60 36.61 -1.44
N GLU A 212 34.56 35.88 -2.01
CA GLU A 212 35.89 36.40 -2.32
C GLU A 212 35.86 37.46 -3.42
N TYR A 213 35.16 37.22 -4.52
CA TYR A 213 34.98 38.24 -5.57
C TYR A 213 34.30 39.51 -5.03
N ARG A 214 33.33 39.36 -4.12
CA ARG A 214 32.71 40.51 -3.46
C ARG A 214 33.71 41.30 -2.61
N ARG A 215 34.58 40.62 -1.84
CA ARG A 215 35.66 41.27 -1.08
C ARG A 215 36.66 42.00 -1.98
N GLN A 216 36.89 41.48 -3.18
CA GLN A 216 37.75 42.08 -4.19
C GLN A 216 37.05 43.19 -5.02
N SER A 217 35.83 43.60 -4.64
CA SER A 217 35.04 44.59 -5.40
C SER A 217 34.77 44.18 -6.85
N ARG A 218 34.60 42.87 -7.11
CA ARG A 218 34.25 42.29 -8.41
C ARG A 218 32.80 41.76 -8.40
N PRO A 219 31.78 42.64 -8.38
CA PRO A 219 30.39 42.23 -8.16
C PRO A 219 29.80 41.39 -9.29
N ALA A 220 30.25 41.58 -10.54
CA ALA A 220 29.79 40.77 -11.67
C ALA A 220 30.22 39.30 -11.53
N ASP A 221 31.49 39.08 -11.20
CA ASP A 221 32.03 37.73 -11.00
C ASP A 221 31.44 37.07 -9.75
N ALA A 222 31.21 37.85 -8.68
CA ALA A 222 30.50 37.39 -7.50
C ALA A 222 29.10 36.86 -7.83
N ARG A 223 28.32 37.60 -8.63
CA ARG A 223 26.99 37.18 -9.08
C ARG A 223 27.05 35.89 -9.88
N ARG A 224 27.98 35.76 -10.84
CA ARG A 224 28.15 34.54 -11.64
C ARG A 224 28.49 33.34 -10.76
N ALA A 225 29.37 33.49 -9.78
CA ALA A 225 29.70 32.41 -8.84
C ALA A 225 28.47 31.97 -8.00
N TYR A 226 27.71 32.92 -7.45
CA TYR A 226 26.48 32.61 -6.72
C TYR A 226 25.40 31.98 -7.62
N ALA A 227 25.20 32.51 -8.83
CA ALA A 227 24.28 31.95 -9.81
C ALA A 227 24.69 30.52 -10.21
N GLY A 228 25.98 30.27 -10.41
CA GLY A 228 26.55 28.95 -10.68
C GLY A 228 26.25 27.95 -9.56
N GLY A 229 26.41 28.35 -8.29
CA GLY A 229 26.08 27.46 -7.17
C GLY A 229 24.58 27.18 -7.03
N ILE A 230 23.72 28.18 -7.24
CA ILE A 230 22.25 27.96 -7.31
C ILE A 230 21.91 27.01 -8.46
N ARG A 231 22.58 27.17 -9.60
CA ARG A 231 22.40 26.31 -10.77
C ARG A 231 22.78 24.86 -10.49
N VAL A 232 23.97 24.61 -9.92
CA VAL A 232 24.44 23.27 -9.54
C VAL A 232 23.44 22.58 -8.60
N LEU A 233 22.94 23.31 -7.60
CA LEU A 233 21.97 22.79 -6.64
C LEU A 233 20.62 22.46 -7.31
N THR A 234 20.10 23.36 -8.16
CA THR A 234 18.79 23.18 -8.82
C THR A 234 18.81 22.08 -9.88
N ASP A 235 19.89 22.00 -10.69
CA ASP A 235 20.09 20.95 -11.70
C ASP A 235 20.18 19.57 -11.02
N ALA A 236 20.89 19.48 -9.88
CA ALA A 236 20.99 18.24 -9.13
C ALA A 236 19.63 17.74 -8.61
N VAL A 237 18.75 18.64 -8.17
CA VAL A 237 17.38 18.29 -7.73
C VAL A 237 16.50 17.87 -8.91
N GLU A 238 16.64 18.50 -10.07
CA GLU A 238 15.86 18.18 -11.26
C GLU A 238 16.13 16.75 -11.77
N ASP A 239 17.38 16.30 -11.77
CA ASP A 239 17.77 14.97 -12.26
C ASP A 239 17.75 13.88 -11.16
N SER A 240 17.85 14.27 -9.90
CA SER A 240 17.76 13.38 -8.73
C SER A 240 16.58 13.79 -7.85
N PRO A 241 15.34 13.36 -8.17
CA PRO A 241 14.12 13.66 -7.39
C PRO A 241 14.04 12.88 -6.06
N LEU A 242 15.20 12.58 -5.46
CA LEU A 242 15.28 11.94 -4.16
C LEU A 242 14.92 12.96 -3.08
N PRO A 243 13.98 12.63 -2.17
CA PRO A 243 13.54 13.53 -1.09
C PRO A 243 14.69 14.16 -0.29
N ASP A 244 15.69 13.37 0.08
CA ASP A 244 16.84 13.84 0.85
C ASP A 244 17.61 14.96 0.13
N VAL A 245 17.74 14.85 -1.19
CA VAL A 245 18.46 15.83 -2.02
C VAL A 245 17.65 17.10 -2.13
N ALA A 246 16.36 16.99 -2.45
CA ALA A 246 15.46 18.13 -2.53
C ALA A 246 15.39 18.89 -1.19
N LEU A 247 15.30 18.17 -0.06
CA LEU A 247 15.32 18.77 1.28
C LEU A 247 16.66 19.45 1.60
N LEU A 248 17.78 18.79 1.31
CA LEU A 248 19.12 19.35 1.53
C LEU A 248 19.30 20.65 0.72
N VAL A 249 18.88 20.63 -0.54
CA VAL A 249 18.98 21.78 -1.44
C VAL A 249 18.03 22.89 -1.02
N ALA A 250 16.77 22.58 -0.67
CA ALA A 250 15.81 23.56 -0.17
C ALA A 250 16.28 24.23 1.14
N ALA A 251 17.07 23.53 1.96
CA ALA A 251 17.67 24.11 3.16
C ALA A 251 18.85 25.05 2.84
N ARG A 252 19.58 24.83 1.74
CA ARG A 252 20.77 25.61 1.35
C ARG A 252 20.46 26.81 0.45
N LEU A 253 19.56 26.65 -0.50
CA LEU A 253 19.26 27.67 -1.51
C LEU A 253 18.91 29.04 -0.93
N PRO A 254 18.18 29.18 0.20
CA PRO A 254 17.86 30.50 0.75
C PRO A 254 19.10 31.36 1.05
N ALA A 255 20.15 30.75 1.60
CA ALA A 255 21.40 31.47 1.86
C ALA A 255 22.07 31.91 0.55
N ALA A 256 22.14 31.03 -0.44
CA ALA A 256 22.70 31.35 -1.75
C ALA A 256 21.93 32.48 -2.47
N ILE A 257 20.60 32.48 -2.37
CA ILE A 257 19.72 33.53 -2.94
C ILE A 257 19.97 34.88 -2.26
N HIS A 258 20.12 34.90 -0.93
CA HIS A 258 20.44 36.13 -0.21
C HIS A 258 21.82 36.69 -0.62
N GLU A 259 22.83 35.83 -0.79
CA GLU A 259 24.15 36.27 -1.25
C GLU A 259 24.12 36.80 -2.69
N LEU A 260 23.36 36.16 -3.58
CA LEU A 260 23.12 36.65 -4.95
C LEU A 260 22.43 38.03 -4.93
N GLN A 261 21.41 38.19 -4.09
CA GLN A 261 20.70 39.46 -3.90
C GLN A 261 21.65 40.55 -3.38
N ALA A 262 22.48 40.23 -2.39
CA ALA A 262 23.47 41.17 -1.83
C ALA A 262 24.53 41.59 -2.85
N ALA A 263 24.85 40.74 -3.82
CA ALA A 263 25.71 41.06 -4.97
C ALA A 263 24.98 41.84 -6.09
N GLY A 264 23.71 42.19 -5.90
CA GLY A 264 22.87 42.91 -6.87
C GLY A 264 22.38 42.04 -8.03
N GLY A 265 22.37 40.71 -7.88
CA GLY A 265 21.96 39.77 -8.93
C GLY A 265 20.47 39.45 -8.98
N ALA A 266 19.71 39.83 -7.95
CA ALA A 266 18.28 39.58 -7.86
C ALA A 266 17.56 40.77 -7.21
N LYS A 267 16.33 41.05 -7.65
CA LYS A 267 15.45 42.02 -6.99
C LYS A 267 14.97 41.44 -5.64
N PRO A 268 14.87 42.26 -4.56
CA PRO A 268 14.44 41.79 -3.24
C PRO A 268 13.13 40.98 -3.28
N ASP A 269 12.11 41.49 -3.98
CA ASP A 269 10.79 40.84 -4.06
C ASP A 269 10.86 39.45 -4.72
N GLN A 270 11.70 39.28 -5.74
CA GLN A 270 11.87 38.02 -6.46
C GLN A 270 12.66 37.00 -5.62
N ALA A 271 13.70 37.47 -4.91
CA ALA A 271 14.48 36.67 -3.98
C ALA A 271 13.60 36.15 -2.82
N GLU A 272 12.81 37.02 -2.20
CA GLU A 272 11.91 36.65 -1.11
C GLU A 272 10.79 35.70 -1.56
N ALA A 273 10.23 35.91 -2.76
CA ALA A 273 9.29 34.96 -3.35
C ALA A 273 9.91 33.56 -3.52
N ALA A 274 11.10 33.46 -4.13
CA ALA A 274 11.79 32.18 -4.31
C ALA A 274 12.09 31.47 -2.99
N ILE A 275 12.52 32.22 -1.95
CA ILE A 275 12.77 31.68 -0.61
C ILE A 275 11.49 31.14 0.03
N ARG A 276 10.36 31.85 -0.10
CA ARG A 276 9.07 31.39 0.42
C ARG A 276 8.63 30.08 -0.23
N HIS A 277 8.79 29.94 -1.55
CA HIS A 277 8.50 28.69 -2.24
C HIS A 277 9.34 27.51 -1.70
N LEU A 278 10.63 27.71 -1.45
CA LEU A 278 11.50 26.68 -0.88
C LEU A 278 11.14 26.31 0.58
N GLN A 279 10.69 27.30 1.37
CA GLN A 279 10.22 27.06 2.74
C GLN A 279 8.89 26.32 2.75
N GLN A 280 7.96 26.67 1.85
CA GLN A 280 6.69 25.98 1.66
C GLN A 280 6.92 24.51 1.30
N PHE A 281 7.82 24.22 0.36
CA PHE A 281 8.23 22.85 0.04
C PHE A 281 8.67 22.07 1.29
N ARG A 282 9.54 22.67 2.13
CA ARG A 282 10.01 22.01 3.35
C ARG A 282 8.89 21.77 4.35
N GLN A 283 7.96 22.70 4.50
CA GLN A 283 6.81 22.55 5.39
C GLN A 283 5.88 21.43 4.91
N GLU A 284 5.47 21.48 3.65
CA GLU A 284 4.56 20.50 3.04
C GLU A 284 5.18 19.09 3.00
N TRP A 285 6.50 18.98 2.89
CA TRP A 285 7.21 17.70 2.97
C TRP A 285 7.41 17.21 4.42
N MET A 286 7.68 18.11 5.38
CA MET A 286 7.97 17.74 6.77
C MET A 286 6.73 17.57 7.66
N GLU A 287 5.58 18.11 7.28
CA GLU A 287 4.31 17.90 8.00
C GLU A 287 3.66 16.60 7.51
N PRO A 288 3.89 15.43 8.15
CA PRO A 288 3.22 14.21 7.75
C PRO A 288 1.70 14.42 7.82
N GLY A 289 0.98 14.07 6.75
CA GLY A 289 -0.47 13.95 6.85
C GLY A 289 -0.79 12.96 7.97
N ILE A 290 -1.69 13.34 8.88
CA ILE A 290 -2.13 12.48 10.00
C ILE A 290 -2.73 11.16 9.47
N ASP A 291 -3.13 11.13 8.20
CA ASP A 291 -3.67 9.96 7.50
C ASP A 291 -2.61 9.10 6.76
N ASP A 292 -1.32 9.49 6.75
CA ASP A 292 -0.26 8.87 5.94
C ASP A 292 0.59 7.80 6.68
N VAL A 293 0.25 7.49 7.94
CA VAL A 293 0.97 6.47 8.72
C VAL A 293 0.82 5.11 8.05
N ALA A 294 1.94 4.48 7.64
CA ALA A 294 1.93 3.18 7.00
C ALA A 294 1.08 2.15 7.76
N LEU A 295 0.26 1.44 6.97
CA LEU A 295 -0.65 0.38 7.39
C LEU A 295 0.05 -0.84 8.03
N LEU A 296 1.39 -0.87 8.06
CA LEU A 296 2.20 -1.86 8.74
C LEU A 296 2.86 -1.21 9.97
N PRO A 297 2.47 -1.57 11.22
CA PRO A 297 2.92 -0.90 12.44
C PRO A 297 4.42 -1.08 12.76
N ALA A 298 5.21 -1.67 11.86
CA ALA A 298 6.64 -1.93 12.04
C ALA A 298 7.56 -0.96 11.26
N ILE A 299 7.02 -0.16 10.34
CA ILE A 299 7.85 0.68 9.47
C ILE A 299 7.23 2.08 9.49
N ALA A 300 7.85 3.01 10.21
CA ALA A 300 7.41 4.41 10.34
C ALA A 300 7.66 5.22 9.05
N GLU A 301 7.48 4.60 7.89
CA GLU A 301 7.57 5.25 6.59
C GLU A 301 6.16 5.67 6.14
N PRO A 302 6.00 6.82 5.46
CA PRO A 302 4.72 7.20 4.89
C PRO A 302 4.24 6.15 3.88
N ALA A 303 2.93 5.86 3.86
CA ALA A 303 2.34 4.93 2.90
C ALA A 303 2.48 5.46 1.46
N VAL A 304 3.39 4.88 0.67
CA VAL A 304 3.51 5.15 -0.77
C VAL A 304 2.22 4.73 -1.47
N ALA A 305 1.61 5.63 -2.26
CA ALA A 305 0.31 5.40 -2.90
C ALA A 305 -0.82 4.99 -1.92
N ALA A 306 -0.92 5.69 -0.77
CA ALA A 306 -1.81 5.38 0.35
C ALA A 306 -3.28 5.10 -0.01
N GLU A 307 -3.84 5.82 -0.99
CA GLU A 307 -5.21 5.58 -1.49
C GLU A 307 -5.34 4.18 -2.11
N PHE A 308 -4.48 3.85 -3.07
CA PHE A 308 -4.48 2.56 -3.74
C PHE A 308 -4.11 1.41 -2.78
N GLN A 309 -3.22 1.67 -1.82
CA GLN A 309 -2.90 0.71 -0.77
C GLN A 309 -4.15 0.38 0.07
N ARG A 310 -4.93 1.39 0.48
CA ARG A 310 -6.19 1.18 1.22
C ARG A 310 -7.20 0.37 0.40
N GLU A 311 -7.34 0.66 -0.89
CA GLU A 311 -8.25 -0.08 -1.78
C GLU A 311 -7.86 -1.55 -1.95
N ALA A 312 -6.56 -1.82 -2.18
CA ALA A 312 -6.02 -3.16 -2.36
C ALA A 312 -6.13 -3.97 -1.05
N VAL A 313 -5.71 -3.38 0.07
CA VAL A 313 -5.81 -4.00 1.39
C VAL A 313 -7.27 -4.29 1.78
N GLY A 314 -8.19 -3.37 1.48
CA GLY A 314 -9.63 -3.56 1.68
C GLY A 314 -10.20 -4.72 0.86
N ALA A 315 -9.78 -4.86 -0.40
CA ALA A 315 -10.17 -5.99 -1.25
C ALA A 315 -9.57 -7.32 -0.76
N LEU A 316 -8.33 -7.31 -0.29
CA LEU A 316 -7.64 -8.48 0.24
C LEU A 316 -8.36 -9.04 1.46
N VAL A 317 -8.69 -8.19 2.44
CA VAL A 317 -9.43 -8.66 3.64
C VAL A 317 -10.85 -9.06 3.29
N ALA A 318 -11.46 -8.43 2.29
CA ALA A 318 -12.75 -8.88 1.82
C ALA A 318 -12.67 -10.31 1.27
N ALA A 319 -11.70 -10.59 0.41
CA ALA A 319 -11.45 -11.92 -0.13
C ALA A 319 -11.15 -12.93 0.98
N VAL A 320 -10.23 -12.61 1.90
CA VAL A 320 -9.87 -13.46 3.05
C VAL A 320 -11.08 -13.72 3.96
N GLY A 321 -11.90 -12.70 4.23
CA GLY A 321 -13.10 -12.83 5.05
C GLY A 321 -14.15 -13.75 4.44
N VAL A 322 -14.39 -13.65 3.13
CA VAL A 322 -15.31 -14.55 2.42
C VAL A 322 -14.75 -15.98 2.39
N LEU A 323 -13.45 -16.15 2.14
CA LEU A 323 -12.78 -17.46 2.17
C LEU A 323 -12.85 -18.10 3.56
N ALA A 324 -12.63 -17.34 4.63
CA ALA A 324 -12.76 -17.83 6.00
C ALA A 324 -14.19 -18.28 6.31
N GLY A 325 -15.20 -17.54 5.86
CA GLY A 325 -16.61 -17.93 5.96
C GLY A 325 -16.92 -19.22 5.17
N GLY A 326 -16.38 -19.35 3.96
CA GLY A 326 -16.46 -20.57 3.16
C GLY A 326 -15.79 -21.77 3.83
N GLY A 327 -14.56 -21.60 4.35
CA GLY A 327 -13.83 -22.64 5.08
C GLY A 327 -14.58 -23.13 6.31
N LEU A 328 -15.22 -22.23 7.06
CA LEU A 328 -16.07 -22.60 8.19
C LEU A 328 -17.27 -23.46 7.74
N LEU A 329 -17.97 -23.07 6.67
CA LEU A 329 -19.09 -23.85 6.15
C LEU A 329 -18.65 -25.19 5.58
N LEU A 330 -17.45 -25.28 5.01
CA LEU A 330 -16.86 -26.55 4.58
C LEU A 330 -16.65 -27.50 5.77
N LEU A 331 -16.09 -27.01 6.88
CA LEU A 331 -15.95 -27.78 8.11
C LEU A 331 -17.30 -28.24 8.66
N VAL A 332 -18.33 -27.38 8.61
CA VAL A 332 -19.71 -27.75 8.98
C VAL A 332 -20.24 -28.84 8.05
N CYS A 333 -20.04 -28.73 6.74
CA CYS A 333 -20.43 -29.76 5.78
C CYS A 333 -19.77 -31.10 6.09
N LEU A 334 -18.46 -31.12 6.33
CA LEU A 334 -17.70 -32.33 6.67
C LEU A 334 -18.24 -32.99 7.95
N ALA A 335 -18.44 -32.19 9.01
CA ALA A 335 -19.00 -32.69 10.26
C ALA A 335 -20.41 -33.28 10.06
N LEU A 336 -21.26 -32.61 9.27
CA LEU A 336 -22.60 -33.10 8.97
C LEU A 336 -22.59 -34.36 8.11
N ILE A 337 -21.68 -34.50 7.15
CA ILE A 337 -21.50 -35.72 6.36
C ILE A 337 -21.21 -36.90 7.29
N VAL A 338 -20.26 -36.76 8.23
CA VAL A 338 -19.93 -37.80 9.20
C VAL A 338 -21.18 -38.18 10.01
N VAL A 339 -21.93 -37.19 10.52
CA VAL A 339 -23.17 -37.44 11.26
C VAL A 339 -24.22 -38.14 10.41
N VAL A 340 -24.38 -37.74 9.14
CA VAL A 340 -25.31 -38.38 8.20
C VAL A 340 -24.90 -39.84 7.97
N LEU A 341 -23.64 -40.11 7.62
CA LEU A 341 -23.11 -41.46 7.36
C LEU A 341 -23.29 -42.38 8.57
N VAL A 342 -22.93 -41.92 9.77
CA VAL A 342 -23.05 -42.72 11.02
C VAL A 342 -24.52 -42.99 11.39
N ARG A 343 -25.45 -42.09 11.02
CA ARG A 343 -26.87 -42.17 11.40
C ARG A 343 -27.80 -42.59 10.25
N GLN A 344 -27.26 -43.04 9.12
CA GLN A 344 -28.02 -43.41 7.90
C GLN A 344 -29.12 -44.46 8.13
N ARG A 345 -28.98 -45.33 9.13
CA ARG A 345 -29.95 -46.42 9.41
C ARG A 345 -31.24 -45.96 10.10
N MET A 346 -31.37 -44.70 10.51
CA MET A 346 -32.53 -44.22 11.29
C MET A 346 -33.52 -43.40 10.44
N GLY A 347 -34.31 -44.07 9.60
CA GLY A 347 -35.59 -43.59 9.05
C GLY A 347 -35.59 -42.34 8.15
N ASP A 348 -36.26 -42.42 7.01
CA ASP A 348 -36.47 -41.27 6.12
C ASP A 348 -37.64 -40.40 6.59
N VAL A 349 -37.31 -39.26 7.19
CA VAL A 349 -38.28 -38.20 7.51
C VAL A 349 -38.38 -37.25 6.31
N PRO A 350 -39.56 -37.05 5.71
CA PRO A 350 -39.71 -36.11 4.61
C PRO A 350 -39.53 -34.67 5.12
N LEU A 351 -38.50 -33.99 4.61
CA LEU A 351 -38.29 -32.56 4.82
C LEU A 351 -38.93 -31.78 3.67
N VAL A 352 -39.62 -30.69 3.99
CA VAL A 352 -40.31 -29.86 2.98
C VAL A 352 -39.78 -28.43 3.07
N TRP A 353 -39.34 -27.91 1.93
CA TRP A 353 -39.02 -26.49 1.77
C TRP A 353 -40.30 -25.67 1.89
N LEU A 354 -40.25 -24.60 2.69
CA LEU A 354 -41.34 -23.64 2.76
C LEU A 354 -41.44 -22.81 1.46
N TRP A 355 -42.59 -22.15 1.30
CA TRP A 355 -42.88 -21.24 0.18
C TRP A 355 -42.70 -21.88 -1.20
N GLN A 356 -43.30 -23.06 -1.40
CA GLN A 356 -43.31 -23.75 -2.69
C GLN A 356 -41.91 -24.02 -3.28
N GLY A 357 -40.88 -24.14 -2.43
CA GLY A 357 -39.50 -24.38 -2.86
C GLY A 357 -38.63 -23.14 -2.93
N ALA A 358 -39.19 -21.92 -2.83
CA ALA A 358 -38.40 -20.69 -2.75
C ALA A 358 -37.45 -20.66 -1.54
N GLY A 359 -37.81 -21.37 -0.46
CA GLY A 359 -36.93 -21.57 0.70
C GLY A 359 -35.55 -22.15 0.36
N ALA A 360 -35.43 -22.92 -0.74
CA ALA A 360 -34.15 -23.46 -1.19
C ALA A 360 -33.18 -22.39 -1.72
N PHE A 361 -33.69 -21.23 -2.16
CA PHE A 361 -32.90 -20.08 -2.60
C PHE A 361 -32.74 -19.03 -1.49
N ILE A 362 -33.77 -18.84 -0.67
CA ILE A 362 -33.76 -17.89 0.44
C ILE A 362 -32.78 -18.32 1.53
N ALA A 363 -32.71 -19.62 1.86
CA ALA A 363 -31.82 -20.09 2.92
C ALA A 363 -30.33 -19.80 2.64
N PRO A 364 -29.78 -20.12 1.45
CA PRO A 364 -28.43 -19.70 1.09
C PRO A 364 -28.24 -18.19 1.09
N GLY A 365 -29.20 -17.43 0.57
CA GLY A 365 -29.13 -15.96 0.55
C GLY A 365 -28.97 -15.34 1.94
N ILE A 366 -29.70 -15.86 2.93
CA ILE A 366 -29.60 -15.41 4.33
C ILE A 366 -28.19 -15.68 4.90
N VAL A 367 -27.65 -16.87 4.67
CA VAL A 367 -26.32 -17.27 5.17
C VAL A 367 -25.20 -16.48 4.50
N VAL A 368 -25.28 -16.35 3.17
CA VAL A 368 -24.32 -15.59 2.36
C VAL A 368 -24.33 -14.12 2.77
N ALA A 369 -25.50 -13.51 2.96
CA ALA A 369 -25.62 -12.11 3.37
C ALA A 369 -24.89 -11.85 4.71
N ALA A 370 -24.99 -12.77 5.68
CA ALA A 370 -24.31 -12.62 6.97
C ALA A 370 -22.78 -12.68 6.87
N ALA A 371 -22.22 -13.33 5.85
CA ALA A 371 -20.78 -13.34 5.59
C ALA A 371 -20.33 -12.16 4.71
N VAL A 372 -21.10 -11.83 3.67
CA VAL A 372 -20.71 -10.85 2.65
C VAL A 372 -20.95 -9.41 3.08
N VAL A 373 -22.04 -9.10 3.79
CA VAL A 373 -22.37 -7.71 4.19
C VAL A 373 -21.28 -7.09 5.08
N PRO A 374 -20.79 -7.75 6.16
CA PRO A 374 -19.70 -7.21 6.97
C PRO A 374 -18.42 -6.99 6.14
N VAL A 375 -18.13 -7.92 5.23
CA VAL A 375 -17.00 -7.83 4.31
C VAL A 375 -17.11 -6.61 3.39
N LEU A 376 -18.29 -6.36 2.79
CA LEU A 376 -18.51 -5.20 1.92
C LEU A 376 -18.40 -3.87 2.69
N LEU A 377 -18.86 -3.84 3.95
CA LEU A 377 -18.72 -2.66 4.81
C LEU A 377 -17.24 -2.35 5.14
N LEU A 378 -16.44 -3.40 5.38
CA LEU A 378 -14.99 -3.28 5.57
C LEU A 378 -14.27 -2.87 4.28
N ALA A 379 -14.67 -3.43 3.14
CA ALA A 379 -14.12 -3.09 1.82
C ALA A 379 -14.47 -1.68 1.35
N GLY A 380 -15.58 -1.11 1.85
CA GLY A 380 -16.06 0.24 1.52
C GLY A 380 -15.27 1.39 2.16
N GLY A 381 -14.16 1.11 2.86
CA GLY A 381 -13.26 2.16 3.37
C GLY A 381 -13.75 2.91 4.61
N SER A 382 -14.86 2.49 5.21
CA SER A 382 -15.45 3.14 6.39
C SER A 382 -14.64 2.99 7.68
N LEU A 383 -13.66 2.06 7.72
CA LEU A 383 -12.89 1.72 8.92
C LEU A 383 -11.39 1.71 8.62
N PRO A 384 -10.56 2.52 9.32
CA PRO A 384 -9.13 2.54 9.11
C PRO A 384 -8.49 1.23 9.56
N PHE A 385 -7.79 0.60 8.62
CA PHE A 385 -7.35 -0.78 8.69
C PHE A 385 -6.35 -1.10 9.81
N VAL A 386 -5.45 -0.15 10.10
CA VAL A 386 -4.51 -0.23 11.23
C VAL A 386 -5.21 -0.63 12.52
N TRP A 387 -6.42 -0.13 12.73
CA TRP A 387 -7.16 -0.38 13.95
C TRP A 387 -7.93 -1.70 13.93
N LEU A 388 -8.28 -2.23 12.76
CA LEU A 388 -8.98 -3.52 12.61
C LEU A 388 -8.10 -4.72 12.97
N PHE A 389 -6.78 -4.62 12.76
CA PHE A 389 -5.82 -5.69 13.09
C PHE A 389 -5.09 -5.50 14.43
N SER A 390 -5.44 -4.45 15.19
CA SER A 390 -4.93 -4.27 16.55
C SER A 390 -5.34 -5.44 17.47
N GLY A 391 -4.51 -5.74 18.46
CA GLY A 391 -4.75 -6.81 19.45
C GLY A 391 -6.13 -6.80 20.10
N ARG A 392 -6.79 -5.62 20.20
CA ARG A 392 -8.13 -5.47 20.78
C ARG A 392 -9.27 -5.74 19.78
N SER A 393 -9.02 -5.60 18.49
CA SER A 393 -10.00 -5.91 17.44
C SER A 393 -10.03 -7.41 17.08
N LEU A 394 -8.99 -8.17 17.48
CA LEU A 394 -8.90 -9.63 17.33
C LEU A 394 -10.07 -10.37 18.00
N GLY A 395 -10.52 -9.94 19.18
CA GLY A 395 -11.65 -10.56 19.88
C GLY A 395 -12.96 -10.56 19.06
N PRO A 396 -13.47 -9.39 18.64
CA PRO A 396 -14.60 -9.29 17.72
C PRO A 396 -14.41 -10.12 16.44
N LEU A 397 -13.19 -10.09 15.87
CA LEU A 397 -12.86 -10.82 14.65
C LEU A 397 -12.95 -12.35 14.85
N MET A 398 -12.47 -12.86 15.98
CA MET A 398 -12.55 -14.27 16.37
C MET A 398 -13.98 -14.74 16.65
N LEU A 399 -14.88 -13.82 17.01
CA LEU A 399 -16.28 -14.13 17.28
C LEU A 399 -17.18 -14.05 16.03
N ALA A 400 -16.74 -13.37 14.97
CA ALA A 400 -17.50 -13.26 13.71
C ALA A 400 -17.93 -14.61 13.10
N PRO A 401 -17.11 -15.69 13.12
CA PRO A 401 -17.54 -17.03 12.68
C PRO A 401 -18.81 -17.54 13.37
N MET A 402 -19.05 -17.15 14.64
CA MET A 402 -20.23 -17.61 15.39
C MET A 402 -21.52 -17.05 14.82
N ASN A 403 -21.49 -15.82 14.28
CA ASN A 403 -22.64 -15.20 13.64
C ASN A 403 -23.10 -16.03 12.43
N LEU A 404 -22.14 -16.47 11.60
CA LEU A 404 -22.43 -17.30 10.43
C LEU A 404 -23.10 -18.62 10.80
N LEU A 405 -22.63 -19.28 11.87
CA LEU A 405 -23.22 -20.54 12.35
C LEU A 405 -24.64 -20.37 12.87
N VAL A 406 -24.92 -19.30 13.63
CA VAL A 406 -26.26 -18.99 14.12
C VAL A 406 -27.22 -18.70 12.97
N VAL A 407 -26.79 -17.86 12.01
CA VAL A 407 -27.58 -17.52 10.83
C VAL A 407 -27.85 -18.75 9.97
N TRP A 408 -26.87 -19.64 9.80
CA TRP A 408 -27.07 -20.92 9.13
C TRP A 408 -28.13 -21.79 9.81
N MET A 409 -28.05 -21.98 11.13
CA MET A 409 -29.08 -22.74 11.84
C MET A 409 -30.47 -22.10 11.74
N LEU A 410 -30.53 -20.76 11.78
CA LEU A 410 -31.75 -20.01 11.62
C LEU A 410 -32.34 -20.16 10.21
N ALA A 411 -31.51 -20.09 9.17
CA ALA A 411 -31.92 -20.28 7.78
C ALA A 411 -32.50 -21.68 7.56
N VAL A 412 -31.86 -22.72 8.10
CA VAL A 412 -32.39 -24.10 8.09
C VAL A 412 -33.75 -24.15 8.78
N ARG A 413 -33.91 -23.52 9.95
CA ARG A 413 -35.18 -23.50 10.70
C ARG A 413 -36.31 -22.76 10.01
N ILE A 414 -36.02 -21.60 9.43
CA ILE A 414 -37.02 -20.75 8.78
C ILE A 414 -37.49 -21.38 7.48
N CYS A 415 -36.57 -21.97 6.70
CA CYS A 415 -36.87 -22.40 5.33
C CYS A 415 -37.26 -23.87 5.21
N LEU A 416 -37.01 -24.70 6.23
CA LEU A 416 -37.34 -26.13 6.21
C LEU A 416 -38.26 -26.51 7.37
N ARG A 417 -39.29 -27.32 7.07
CA ARG A 417 -40.11 -27.98 8.09
C ARG A 417 -40.07 -29.50 7.94
N PRO A 418 -40.04 -30.25 9.07
CA PRO A 418 -40.30 -31.68 9.04
C PRO A 418 -41.77 -31.92 8.67
N GLY A 419 -42.03 -32.88 7.78
CA GLY A 419 -43.37 -33.28 7.39
C GLY A 419 -44.11 -34.03 8.51
N PRO A 420 -45.42 -34.28 8.35
CA PRO A 420 -46.19 -35.13 9.25
C PRO A 420 -45.54 -36.52 9.36
N PRO A 421 -45.47 -37.15 10.55
CA PRO A 421 -46.09 -36.79 11.85
C PRO A 421 -45.25 -35.87 12.76
N PHE A 422 -44.10 -35.39 12.31
CA PHE A 422 -43.10 -34.73 13.17
C PHE A 422 -43.26 -33.21 13.32
N GLU A 423 -44.40 -32.65 12.91
CA GLU A 423 -44.68 -31.20 12.99
C GLU A 423 -44.57 -30.67 14.44
N ARG A 424 -44.87 -31.50 15.45
CA ARG A 424 -44.73 -31.16 16.87
C ARG A 424 -43.28 -30.90 17.31
N ALA A 425 -42.29 -31.37 16.53
CA ALA A 425 -40.88 -31.11 16.78
C ALA A 425 -40.46 -29.66 16.41
N VAL A 426 -41.27 -28.91 15.65
CA VAL A 426 -40.99 -27.54 15.19
C VAL A 426 -41.08 -26.57 16.36
N VAL A 427 -39.95 -25.92 16.70
CA VAL A 427 -39.89 -24.95 17.81
C VAL A 427 -40.92 -23.85 17.57
N PRO A 428 -41.82 -23.57 18.53
CA PRO A 428 -42.87 -22.60 18.33
C PRO A 428 -42.22 -21.22 18.11
N LEU A 429 -42.77 -20.44 17.17
CA LEU A 429 -42.26 -19.10 16.84
C LEU A 429 -42.04 -18.21 18.08
N PRO A 430 -42.91 -18.23 19.12
CA PRO A 430 -42.65 -17.53 20.39
C PRO A 430 -41.34 -17.90 21.09
N ALA A 431 -40.89 -19.17 21.02
CA ALA A 431 -39.62 -19.57 21.62
C ALA A 431 -38.41 -19.12 20.78
N VAL A 432 -38.57 -18.98 19.46
CA VAL A 432 -37.56 -18.34 18.60
C VAL A 432 -37.48 -16.85 18.93
N LEU A 433 -38.62 -16.16 18.99
CA LEU A 433 -38.71 -14.75 19.35
C LEU A 433 -38.18 -14.49 20.77
N GLY A 434 -38.48 -15.36 21.73
CA GLY A 434 -37.96 -15.28 23.09
C GLY A 434 -36.44 -15.47 23.17
N GLY A 435 -35.87 -16.38 22.37
CA GLY A 435 -34.42 -16.53 22.25
C GLY A 435 -33.74 -15.32 21.62
N VAL A 436 -34.36 -14.72 20.60
CA VAL A 436 -33.89 -13.46 19.98
C VAL A 436 -33.98 -12.30 20.98
N LEU A 437 -35.08 -12.19 21.72
CA LEU A 437 -35.26 -11.16 22.74
C LEU A 437 -34.24 -11.30 23.88
N PHE A 438 -33.99 -12.53 24.35
CA PHE A 438 -32.95 -12.80 25.34
C PHE A 438 -31.56 -12.41 24.82
N ALA A 439 -31.24 -12.75 23.58
CA ALA A 439 -29.99 -12.33 22.93
C ALA A 439 -29.88 -10.80 22.84
N LEU A 440 -30.98 -10.11 22.54
CA LEU A 440 -31.04 -8.65 22.50
C LEU A 440 -30.83 -8.03 23.89
N ILE A 441 -31.41 -8.61 24.94
CA ILE A 441 -31.20 -8.17 26.33
C ILE A 441 -29.74 -8.35 26.75
N VAL A 442 -29.14 -9.51 26.47
CA VAL A 442 -27.72 -9.74 26.74
C VAL A 442 -26.84 -8.80 25.91
N ALA A 443 -27.24 -8.51 24.67
CA ALA A 443 -26.53 -7.56 23.83
C ALA A 443 -26.58 -6.13 24.40
N VAL A 444 -27.75 -5.68 24.88
CA VAL A 444 -27.91 -4.38 25.55
C VAL A 444 -27.10 -4.33 26.85
N PHE A 445 -27.10 -5.40 27.64
CA PHE A 445 -26.31 -5.49 28.88
C PHE A 445 -24.79 -5.48 28.60
N ALA A 446 -24.33 -6.27 27.64
CA ALA A 446 -22.92 -6.25 27.23
C ALA A 446 -22.54 -4.90 26.62
N TRP A 447 -23.45 -4.24 25.88
CA TRP A 447 -23.26 -2.88 25.41
C TRP A 447 -23.05 -1.93 26.58
N THR A 448 -23.97 -1.86 27.56
CA THR A 448 -23.88 -0.89 28.67
C THR A 448 -22.71 -1.14 29.63
N TYR A 449 -22.33 -2.41 29.88
CA TYR A 449 -21.38 -2.75 30.95
C TYR A 449 -19.97 -3.12 30.49
N LEU A 450 -19.69 -3.31 29.19
CA LEU A 450 -18.28 -3.40 28.73
C LEU A 450 -17.65 -2.00 28.70
N PRO A 451 -16.67 -1.70 29.58
CA PRO A 451 -16.08 -0.37 29.66
C PRO A 451 -15.28 -0.06 28.40
N VAL A 452 -15.63 1.02 27.72
CA VAL A 452 -14.75 1.65 26.73
C VAL A 452 -13.69 2.40 27.52
N ARG A 453 -12.56 1.72 27.82
CA ARG A 453 -11.45 2.40 28.48
C ARG A 453 -10.98 3.57 27.59
N PRO A 454 -10.88 4.80 28.09
CA PRO A 454 -10.31 5.89 27.32
C PRO A 454 -8.85 5.53 27.01
N GLU A 455 -8.57 5.26 25.74
CA GLU A 455 -7.21 5.07 25.25
C GLU A 455 -6.54 6.45 25.13
N ALA A 456 -5.26 6.55 25.53
CA ALA A 456 -4.49 7.79 25.42
C ALA A 456 -4.32 8.26 23.96
N TRP A 457 -4.49 7.34 23.01
CA TRP A 457 -4.60 7.57 21.57
C TRP A 457 -6.01 7.17 21.16
N ARG A 458 -6.89 8.12 20.84
CA ARG A 458 -8.30 7.82 20.55
C ARG A 458 -8.44 7.24 19.13
N PRO A 459 -8.78 5.95 18.94
CA PRO A 459 -9.13 5.45 17.62
C PRO A 459 -10.40 6.16 17.11
N PRO A 460 -10.62 6.25 15.79
CA PRO A 460 -11.84 6.82 15.21
C PRO A 460 -13.11 6.20 15.79
N ALA A 461 -14.19 6.99 15.89
CA ALA A 461 -15.44 6.59 16.54
C ALA A 461 -15.99 5.28 15.97
N ASP A 462 -15.88 5.10 14.65
CA ASP A 462 -16.38 3.92 13.94
C ASP A 462 -15.66 2.63 14.34
N VAL A 463 -14.36 2.70 14.63
CA VAL A 463 -13.57 1.56 15.13
C VAL A 463 -14.03 1.16 16.53
N GLN A 464 -14.31 2.14 17.38
CA GLN A 464 -14.79 1.87 18.73
C GLN A 464 -16.17 1.21 18.71
N VAL A 465 -17.05 1.69 17.82
CA VAL A 465 -18.36 1.09 17.57
C VAL A 465 -18.18 -0.34 17.03
N PHE A 466 -17.33 -0.57 16.04
CA PHE A 466 -17.05 -1.90 15.49
C PHE A 466 -16.60 -2.88 16.57
N ARG A 467 -15.60 -2.52 17.38
CA ARG A 467 -15.09 -3.38 18.46
C ARG A 467 -16.19 -3.76 19.45
N ARG A 468 -17.03 -2.79 19.83
CA ARG A 468 -18.12 -3.01 20.79
C ARG A 468 -19.23 -3.85 20.18
N VAL A 469 -19.75 -3.46 19.02
CA VAL A 469 -20.81 -4.20 18.30
C VAL A 469 -20.37 -5.63 18.00
N GLY A 470 -19.17 -5.82 17.47
CA GLY A 470 -18.67 -7.15 17.11
C GLY A 470 -18.52 -8.08 18.31
N THR A 471 -17.99 -7.58 19.44
CA THR A 471 -17.87 -8.38 20.68
C THR A 471 -19.25 -8.74 21.23
N VAL A 472 -20.14 -7.75 21.31
CA VAL A 472 -21.50 -7.91 21.85
C VAL A 472 -22.32 -8.88 20.99
N ALA A 473 -22.32 -8.69 19.67
CA ALA A 473 -23.02 -9.57 18.73
C ALA A 473 -22.46 -10.99 18.75
N GLY A 474 -21.13 -11.13 18.83
CA GLY A 474 -20.45 -12.42 18.93
C GLY A 474 -20.84 -13.21 20.17
N LEU A 475 -20.81 -12.57 21.35
CA LEU A 475 -21.23 -13.19 22.62
C LEU A 475 -22.71 -13.58 22.61
N ALA A 476 -23.58 -12.70 22.08
CA ALA A 476 -25.00 -12.99 21.93
C ALA A 476 -25.22 -14.21 21.02
N CYS A 477 -24.48 -14.31 19.90
CA CYS A 477 -24.55 -15.46 19.00
C CYS A 477 -24.10 -16.76 19.67
N ILE A 478 -23.04 -16.75 20.48
CA ILE A 478 -22.62 -17.93 21.25
C ILE A 478 -23.75 -18.42 22.16
N LEU A 479 -24.37 -17.50 22.91
CA LEU A 479 -25.46 -17.85 23.84
C LEU A 479 -26.69 -18.40 23.10
N VAL A 480 -27.07 -17.79 21.97
CA VAL A 480 -28.15 -18.29 21.12
C VAL A 480 -27.82 -19.68 20.60
N LEU A 481 -26.60 -19.88 20.11
CA LEU A 481 -26.14 -21.16 19.58
C LEU A 481 -26.19 -22.25 20.65
N MET A 482 -25.66 -21.99 21.85
CA MET A 482 -25.71 -22.93 22.97
C MET A 482 -27.15 -23.25 23.39
N THR A 483 -27.99 -22.22 23.54
CA THR A 483 -29.39 -22.40 23.92
C THR A 483 -30.16 -23.22 22.89
N TRP A 484 -29.98 -22.92 21.59
CA TRP A 484 -30.67 -23.62 20.51
C TRP A 484 -30.16 -25.05 20.29
N THR A 485 -28.88 -25.30 20.46
CA THR A 485 -28.31 -26.65 20.34
C THR A 485 -28.83 -27.55 21.46
N VAL A 486 -28.77 -27.09 22.71
CA VAL A 486 -29.25 -27.83 23.90
C VAL A 486 -30.77 -28.02 23.85
N TRP A 487 -31.53 -26.95 23.67
CA TRP A 487 -33.00 -27.02 23.61
C TRP A 487 -33.50 -27.82 22.41
N GLY A 488 -32.89 -27.59 21.24
CA GLY A 488 -33.20 -28.31 20.01
C GLY A 488 -32.90 -29.80 20.13
N TRP A 489 -31.79 -30.17 20.76
CA TRP A 489 -31.46 -31.57 21.06
C TRP A 489 -32.50 -32.22 21.96
N TRP A 490 -32.82 -31.58 23.10
CA TRP A 490 -33.79 -32.11 24.06
C TRP A 490 -35.17 -32.32 23.44
N ARG A 491 -35.65 -31.35 22.65
CA ARG A 491 -36.96 -31.43 22.00
C ARG A 491 -37.01 -32.45 20.89
N ARG A 492 -35.94 -32.60 20.10
CA ARG A 492 -35.83 -33.66 19.08
C ARG A 492 -35.88 -35.03 19.72
N ARG A 493 -35.18 -35.21 20.84
CA ARG A 493 -35.20 -36.46 21.62
C ARG A 493 -36.61 -36.79 22.11
N ARG A 494 -37.34 -35.81 22.64
CA ARG A 494 -38.75 -35.97 23.08
C ARG A 494 -39.71 -36.28 21.92
N ALA A 495 -39.47 -35.71 20.74
CA ALA A 495 -40.30 -35.92 19.56
C ALA A 495 -39.94 -37.17 18.74
N GLY A 496 -38.94 -37.96 19.19
CA GLY A 496 -38.49 -39.16 18.48
C GLY A 496 -37.88 -38.88 17.10
N LEU A 497 -37.42 -37.65 16.85
CA LEU A 497 -36.98 -37.27 15.52
C LEU A 497 -35.52 -37.73 15.28
N PRO A 498 -35.24 -38.55 14.25
CA PRO A 498 -33.89 -39.05 14.00
C PRO A 498 -32.93 -37.91 13.66
N ALA A 499 -31.74 -37.95 14.28
CA ALA A 499 -30.70 -36.92 14.11
C ALA A 499 -30.26 -36.77 12.63
N GLY A 500 -30.29 -37.86 11.86
CA GLY A 500 -29.92 -37.88 10.44
C GLY A 500 -30.83 -37.03 9.54
N ALA A 501 -32.09 -36.81 9.90
CA ALA A 501 -32.97 -35.94 9.12
C ALA A 501 -32.51 -34.47 9.21
N TRP A 502 -32.22 -33.98 10.41
CA TRP A 502 -31.73 -32.61 10.61
C TRP A 502 -30.35 -32.38 10.01
N ALA A 503 -29.46 -33.36 10.11
CA ALA A 503 -28.13 -33.26 9.53
C ALA A 503 -28.20 -33.13 7.99
N ARG A 504 -29.13 -33.85 7.33
CA ARG A 504 -29.37 -33.72 5.88
C ARG A 504 -29.90 -32.34 5.48
N ALA A 505 -30.87 -31.81 6.23
CA ALA A 505 -31.39 -30.45 6.04
C ALA A 505 -30.29 -29.39 6.18
N GLY A 506 -29.51 -29.49 7.25
CA GLY A 506 -28.39 -28.61 7.52
C GLY A 506 -27.32 -28.68 6.43
N LEU A 507 -27.00 -29.89 5.97
CA LEU A 507 -26.01 -30.14 4.93
C LEU A 507 -26.45 -29.50 3.60
N ALA A 508 -27.72 -29.62 3.21
CA ALA A 508 -28.23 -29.03 1.98
C ALA A 508 -28.14 -27.49 1.97
N VAL A 509 -28.47 -26.84 3.09
CA VAL A 509 -28.32 -25.37 3.23
C VAL A 509 -26.84 -24.99 3.29
N ALA A 510 -26.01 -25.73 4.04
CA ALA A 510 -24.59 -25.45 4.16
C ALA A 510 -23.87 -25.58 2.81
N SER A 511 -24.14 -26.64 2.04
CA SER A 511 -23.50 -26.89 0.75
C SER A 511 -23.90 -25.86 -0.32
N SER A 512 -25.17 -25.48 -0.37
CA SER A 512 -25.64 -24.44 -1.30
C SER A 512 -25.12 -23.05 -0.90
N SER A 513 -25.08 -22.73 0.40
CA SER A 513 -24.46 -21.49 0.90
C SER A 513 -22.96 -21.44 0.60
N LEU A 514 -22.26 -22.57 0.77
CA LEU A 514 -20.85 -22.72 0.44
C LEU A 514 -20.59 -22.49 -1.05
N GLY A 515 -21.40 -23.09 -1.94
CA GLY A 515 -21.29 -22.86 -3.39
C GLY A 515 -21.45 -21.38 -3.77
N VAL A 516 -22.43 -20.69 -3.19
CA VAL A 516 -22.63 -19.25 -3.43
C VAL A 516 -21.50 -18.41 -2.84
N LEU A 517 -21.03 -18.71 -1.63
CA LEU A 517 -19.90 -18.00 -1.02
C LEU A 517 -18.60 -18.18 -1.79
N LEU A 518 -18.33 -19.38 -2.31
CA LEU A 518 -17.17 -19.62 -3.16
C LEU A 518 -17.25 -18.83 -4.46
N LEU A 519 -18.44 -18.70 -5.08
CA LEU A 519 -18.62 -17.82 -6.24
C LEU A 519 -18.29 -16.36 -5.89
N PHE A 520 -18.78 -15.86 -4.75
CA PHE A 520 -18.41 -14.53 -4.26
C PHE A 520 -16.92 -14.40 -3.96
N ALA A 521 -16.28 -15.46 -3.44
CA ALA A 521 -14.84 -15.48 -3.21
C ALA A 521 -14.07 -15.33 -4.52
N VAL A 522 -14.44 -16.07 -5.58
CA VAL A 522 -13.82 -15.93 -6.90
C VAL A 522 -13.98 -14.51 -7.45
N ILE A 523 -15.17 -13.91 -7.32
CA ILE A 523 -15.41 -12.52 -7.74
C ILE A 523 -14.53 -11.56 -6.92
N ALA A 524 -14.50 -11.72 -5.60
CA ALA A 524 -13.72 -10.87 -4.70
C ALA A 524 -12.21 -10.97 -4.99
N LEU A 525 -11.68 -12.18 -5.21
CA LEU A 525 -10.30 -12.43 -5.60
C LEU A 525 -9.97 -11.85 -6.98
N GLY A 526 -10.90 -11.93 -7.94
CA GLY A 526 -10.72 -11.29 -9.25
C GLY A 526 -10.71 -9.76 -9.18
N VAL A 527 -11.52 -9.17 -8.30
CA VAL A 527 -11.50 -7.71 -8.03
C VAL A 527 -10.22 -7.32 -7.31
N ASP A 528 -9.80 -8.11 -6.32
CA ASP A 528 -8.56 -7.92 -5.57
C ASP A 528 -7.36 -7.92 -6.50
N HIS A 529 -7.20 -8.94 -7.36
CA HIS A 529 -6.10 -9.02 -8.32
C HIS A 529 -6.02 -7.78 -9.24
N ARG A 530 -7.16 -7.25 -9.69
CA ARG A 530 -7.20 -6.01 -10.48
C ARG A 530 -6.79 -4.77 -9.69
N ARG A 531 -7.21 -4.69 -8.41
CA ARG A 531 -6.87 -3.57 -7.53
C ARG A 531 -5.40 -3.62 -7.13
N ASP A 532 -4.88 -4.81 -6.89
CA ASP A 532 -3.48 -5.04 -6.59
C ASP A 532 -2.59 -4.64 -7.77
N ALA A 533 -2.91 -5.05 -9.00
CA ALA A 533 -2.17 -4.59 -10.19
C ALA A 533 -2.16 -3.06 -10.36
N ARG A 534 -3.27 -2.38 -10.00
CA ARG A 534 -3.33 -0.91 -9.98
C ARG A 534 -2.48 -0.33 -8.88
N HIS A 535 -2.53 -0.91 -7.68
CA HIS A 535 -1.71 -0.52 -6.56
C HIS A 535 -0.22 -0.73 -6.85
N GLU A 536 0.19 -1.83 -7.48
CA GLU A 536 1.58 -2.04 -7.93
C GLU A 536 2.03 -0.96 -8.91
N ALA A 537 1.20 -0.61 -9.90
CA ALA A 537 1.50 0.45 -10.85
C ALA A 537 1.52 1.85 -10.21
N ALA A 538 0.65 2.10 -9.23
CA ALA A 538 0.64 3.35 -8.47
C ALA A 538 1.86 3.44 -7.55
N PHE A 539 2.17 2.38 -6.81
CA PHE A 539 3.35 2.27 -5.96
C PHE A 539 4.62 2.48 -6.78
N ALA A 540 4.75 1.84 -7.95
CA ALA A 540 5.95 1.99 -8.77
C ALA A 540 6.15 3.43 -9.25
N ARG A 541 5.06 4.12 -9.65
CA ARG A 541 5.12 5.54 -10.02
C ARG A 541 5.48 6.43 -8.83
N ALA A 542 4.86 6.18 -7.68
CA ALA A 542 5.08 6.95 -6.46
C ALA A 542 6.48 6.72 -5.87
N ALA A 543 7.00 5.50 -5.94
CA ALA A 543 8.37 5.20 -5.55
C ALA A 543 9.36 5.89 -6.50
N ALA A 544 9.12 5.87 -7.82
CA ALA A 544 9.98 6.50 -8.82
C ALA A 544 10.22 8.00 -8.57
N ASP A 545 9.17 8.74 -8.22
CA ASP A 545 9.23 10.15 -7.79
C ASP A 545 8.32 10.37 -6.57
N PRO A 546 8.85 10.17 -5.34
CA PRO A 546 8.08 10.32 -4.10
C PRO A 546 7.60 11.76 -3.87
N ILE A 547 8.32 12.73 -4.44
CA ILE A 547 7.97 14.14 -4.32
C ILE A 547 6.76 14.46 -5.19
N ALA A 548 6.73 13.94 -6.42
CA ALA A 548 5.59 14.10 -7.31
C ALA A 548 4.32 13.40 -6.82
N ASP A 549 4.43 12.26 -6.13
CA ASP A 549 3.27 11.59 -5.54
C ASP A 549 2.57 12.48 -4.50
N ARG A 550 3.36 13.16 -3.66
CA ARG A 550 2.83 13.97 -2.55
C ARG A 550 2.47 15.40 -2.94
N LEU A 551 3.33 16.06 -3.72
CA LEU A 551 3.21 17.48 -4.06
C LEU A 551 2.73 17.71 -5.50
N GLY A 552 2.52 16.64 -6.26
CA GLY A 552 2.10 16.67 -7.66
C GLY A 552 3.28 16.74 -8.65
N PRO A 553 3.05 16.40 -9.94
CA PRO A 553 4.11 16.27 -10.95
C PRO A 553 4.82 17.58 -11.30
N GLN A 554 4.26 18.73 -10.90
CA GLN A 554 4.82 20.05 -11.16
C GLN A 554 5.63 20.60 -9.98
N TRP A 555 5.95 19.77 -8.97
CA TRP A 555 6.63 20.19 -7.76
C TRP A 555 7.93 20.96 -8.05
N TRP A 556 8.77 20.47 -8.97
CA TRP A 556 10.04 21.15 -9.27
C TRP A 556 9.79 22.56 -9.82
N SER A 557 8.84 22.70 -10.74
CA SER A 557 8.45 24.01 -11.29
C SER A 557 7.80 24.94 -10.27
N ALA A 558 7.06 24.38 -9.31
CA ALA A 558 6.40 25.16 -8.27
C ALA A 558 7.39 25.69 -7.22
N TYR A 559 8.40 24.89 -6.84
CA TYR A 559 9.25 25.21 -5.69
C TYR A 559 10.69 25.61 -6.04
N PHE A 560 11.30 25.02 -7.07
CA PHE A 560 12.73 25.19 -7.38
C PHE A 560 12.98 26.05 -8.62
N ALA A 561 12.08 26.03 -9.62
CA ALA A 561 12.21 26.87 -10.81
C ALA A 561 12.30 28.38 -10.53
N PRO A 562 11.62 28.96 -9.52
CA PRO A 562 11.82 30.37 -9.17
C PRO A 562 13.27 30.69 -8.78
N ALA A 563 13.91 29.83 -7.97
CA ALA A 563 15.32 29.98 -7.62
C ALA A 563 16.23 29.82 -8.84
N ARG A 564 15.92 28.87 -9.73
CA ARG A 564 16.61 28.69 -11.01
C ARG A 564 16.53 29.94 -11.88
N ALA A 565 15.34 30.54 -11.98
CA ALA A 565 15.09 31.71 -12.80
C ALA A 565 15.94 32.91 -12.36
N LEU A 566 16.18 33.08 -11.05
CA LEU A 566 17.07 34.12 -10.52
C LEU A 566 18.51 33.94 -11.02
N ALA A 567 19.02 32.70 -11.07
CA ALA A 567 20.36 32.41 -11.57
C ALA A 567 20.47 32.67 -13.08
N SER A 568 19.42 32.38 -13.86
CA SER A 568 19.42 32.59 -15.33
C SER A 568 19.07 34.02 -15.77
N ALA A 569 18.33 34.80 -14.97
CA ALA A 569 17.99 36.17 -15.33
C ALA A 569 19.22 37.09 -15.36
N HIS A 570 20.32 36.66 -14.73
CA HIS A 570 21.58 37.39 -14.77
C HIS A 570 22.26 37.28 -16.14
N SER A 571 22.25 36.09 -16.75
CA SER A 571 22.98 35.80 -17.98
C SER A 571 22.46 36.60 -19.19
N SER A 572 21.18 36.95 -19.21
CA SER A 572 20.53 37.70 -20.31
C SER A 572 20.66 39.22 -20.22
N SER A 573 21.19 39.75 -19.11
CA SER A 573 21.26 41.19 -18.84
C SER A 573 22.56 41.88 -19.25
N GLN A 574 23.52 41.14 -19.82
CA GLN A 574 24.79 41.67 -20.34
C GLN A 574 24.81 41.58 -21.87
N PRO A 575 24.76 42.72 -22.60
CA PRO A 575 24.98 42.75 -24.05
C PRO A 575 26.42 42.50 -24.45
#